data_AF-A0A959HXQ1-F1
#
_entry.id   AF-A0A959HXQ1-F1
#
_cell.length_a   1.000
_cell.length_b   1.000
_cell.length_c   1.000
_cell.angle_alpha   90.00
_cell.angle_beta   90.00
_cell.angle_gamma   90.00
#
_symmetry.space_group_name_H-M   'P 1'
#
loop_
_entity.id
_entity.type
_entity.pdbx_description
1 polymer ?
#
loop_
_entity_poly.entity_id
_entity_poly.type
_entity_poly.pdbx_seq_one_letter_code
_entity_poly.pdbx_strand_id
1 'polypeptide(L)'
;MVADRTSGSVPLTVKFSAAGSLDPDGGPLSYIWDFGDGQTEETTAAEPAHTYAKVGDYNVFLTAIDDKGAATRIGPLAVYAGNEAPRLAIEVEGNRQFYFPGRPVKYKVVVADKEDGQLEGAAIPADRFSLKLDYLTVAKPVLGHQIVSEDELGRQYIGENDCASCHKEKERSAGPSYEEVAARYRDQKDAIDYLSAKIIKGGSGVWGETAMSAHPSMTVETAGMIAGYILTLGRDDTKLISLPAAGDLNPDQGKKTDPKTVVRLKASYTDKGGPSVRAMASTASLELSYPKIEAEGSARKQHMTEEIWQKETLAKTAGTEGWMSYPACDFTGVNRLKVRYALSGGKSTGFQLRFYLDSPDGTPVATTTVGAGEAAGRFYEKQVDFKAPADGKPHSLYVKYQAPAGEKAGLGIDGYLLED
;
A
#
# COMPACT_ATOMS: atom_id res chain seq x y z
N MET A 1 25.52 16.34 -2.65
CA MET A 1 26.10 15.39 -1.69
C MET A 1 25.03 14.42 -1.24
N VAL A 2 25.28 13.12 -1.36
CA VAL A 2 24.43 12.04 -0.84
C VAL A 2 25.30 11.02 -0.10
N ALA A 3 24.70 10.17 0.74
CA ALA A 3 25.36 9.08 1.45
C ALA A 3 24.55 7.79 1.33
N ASP A 4 25.20 6.63 1.37
CA ASP A 4 24.53 5.33 1.35
C ASP A 4 23.72 5.06 2.64
N ARG A 5 24.19 5.63 3.75
CA ARG A 5 23.53 5.64 5.06
C ARG A 5 23.95 6.86 5.87
N THR A 6 23.14 7.25 6.83
CA THR A 6 23.42 8.38 7.74
C THR A 6 23.38 7.96 9.21
N SER A 7 23.26 6.67 9.51
CA SER A 7 23.26 6.15 10.88
C SER A 7 23.70 4.69 10.92
N GLY A 8 24.02 4.21 12.13
CA GLY A 8 24.35 2.81 12.41
C GLY A 8 25.33 2.66 13.57
N SER A 9 25.53 1.43 14.04
CA SER A 9 26.48 1.14 15.12
C SER A 9 27.91 1.49 14.74
N VAL A 10 28.73 1.83 15.72
CA VAL A 10 30.18 1.98 15.54
C VAL A 10 30.89 0.61 15.46
N PRO A 11 31.95 0.48 14.64
CA PRO A 11 32.43 1.46 13.66
C PRO A 11 31.45 1.59 12.47
N LEU A 12 31.07 2.82 12.13
CA LEU A 12 30.13 3.12 11.05
C LEU A 12 30.92 3.59 9.82
N THR A 13 31.00 2.75 8.79
CA THR A 13 31.54 3.15 7.48
C THR A 13 30.42 3.70 6.60
N VAL A 14 30.59 4.92 6.10
CA VAL A 14 29.66 5.62 5.21
C VAL A 14 30.34 5.88 3.87
N LYS A 15 29.63 5.59 2.78
CA LYS A 15 30.04 5.95 1.41
C LYS A 15 29.31 7.22 1.00
N PHE A 16 30.06 8.23 0.62
CA PHE A 16 29.51 9.50 0.15
C PHE A 16 29.57 9.60 -1.36
N SER A 17 28.77 10.49 -1.94
CA SER A 17 28.86 10.80 -3.37
C SER A 17 28.62 12.29 -3.66
N ALA A 18 29.49 12.82 -4.52
CA ALA A 18 29.42 14.13 -5.15
C ALA A 18 28.98 14.05 -6.63
N ALA A 19 28.40 12.92 -7.08
CA ALA A 19 28.04 12.72 -8.50
C ALA A 19 27.07 13.77 -9.09
N GLY A 20 26.37 14.54 -8.26
CA GLY A 20 25.53 15.66 -8.69
C GLY A 20 26.27 17.00 -8.87
N SER A 21 27.57 17.05 -8.60
CA SER A 21 28.39 18.25 -8.79
C SER A 21 28.76 18.42 -10.27
N LEU A 22 28.71 19.67 -10.73
CA LEU A 22 28.89 20.04 -12.13
C LEU A 22 29.57 21.40 -12.18
N ASP A 23 30.56 21.54 -13.06
CA ASP A 23 31.05 22.84 -13.51
C ASP A 23 30.27 23.23 -14.79
N PRO A 24 29.53 24.34 -14.80
CA PRO A 24 28.85 24.83 -16.01
C PRO A 24 29.76 25.01 -17.23
N ASP A 25 31.06 25.25 -17.03
CA ASP A 25 32.05 25.36 -18.11
C ASP A 25 32.59 24.00 -18.58
N GLY A 26 32.19 22.91 -17.90
CA GLY A 26 32.59 21.53 -18.21
C GLY A 26 34.01 21.16 -17.74
N GLY A 27 34.62 21.97 -16.88
CA GLY A 27 35.95 21.71 -16.31
C GLY A 27 35.96 20.56 -15.29
N PRO A 28 37.15 20.00 -14.99
CA PRO A 28 37.30 19.01 -13.94
C PRO A 28 37.07 19.63 -12.56
N LEU A 29 36.45 18.87 -11.66
CA LEU A 29 36.24 19.26 -10.28
C LEU A 29 37.16 18.50 -9.33
N SER A 30 37.56 19.18 -8.26
CA SER A 30 38.16 18.59 -7.06
C SER A 30 37.25 18.80 -5.86
N TYR A 31 37.40 17.96 -4.84
CA TYR A 31 36.50 17.90 -3.69
C TYR A 31 37.29 17.96 -2.40
N ILE A 32 36.79 18.72 -1.43
CA ILE A 32 37.21 18.67 -0.04
C ILE A 32 36.03 18.17 0.78
N TRP A 33 36.20 17.00 1.37
CA TRP A 33 35.25 16.43 2.31
C TRP A 33 35.68 16.77 3.72
N ASP A 34 34.76 17.29 4.51
CA ASP A 34 34.92 17.51 5.95
C ASP A 34 33.91 16.60 6.64
N PHE A 35 34.40 15.54 7.28
CA PHE A 35 33.55 14.49 7.83
C PHE A 35 32.95 14.85 9.19
N GLY A 36 33.28 16.02 9.74
CA GLY A 36 32.74 16.52 11.01
C GLY A 36 33.35 15.88 12.26
N ASP A 37 34.30 14.93 12.12
CA ASP A 37 35.05 14.31 13.22
C ASP A 37 36.46 14.91 13.39
N GLY A 38 36.73 16.02 12.70
CA GLY A 38 38.04 16.67 12.62
C GLY A 38 38.93 16.13 11.49
N GLN A 39 38.48 15.12 10.74
CA GLN A 39 39.18 14.64 9.55
C GLN A 39 38.59 15.28 8.29
N THR A 40 39.49 15.64 7.38
CA THR A 40 39.16 16.15 6.05
C THR A 40 39.90 15.36 4.98
N GLU A 41 39.30 15.19 3.80
CA GLU A 41 39.90 14.52 2.66
C GLU A 41 39.80 15.40 1.42
N GLU A 42 40.95 15.71 0.80
CA GLU A 42 41.01 16.36 -0.50
C GLU A 42 41.23 15.31 -1.60
N THR A 43 40.35 15.28 -2.60
CA THR A 43 40.35 14.22 -3.62
C THR A 43 39.73 14.69 -4.93
N THR A 44 40.10 14.03 -6.03
CA THR A 44 39.41 14.14 -7.33
C THR A 44 38.35 13.06 -7.51
N ALA A 45 38.28 12.08 -6.60
CA ALA A 45 37.25 11.05 -6.62
C ALA A 45 35.93 11.59 -6.05
N ALA A 46 34.83 11.39 -6.77
CA ALA A 46 33.51 11.86 -6.33
C ALA A 46 32.90 11.00 -5.21
N GLU A 47 33.47 9.83 -4.89
CA GLU A 47 32.86 8.82 -4.02
C GLU A 47 33.80 8.30 -2.91
N PRO A 48 34.16 9.14 -1.92
CA PRO A 48 34.99 8.68 -0.79
C PRO A 48 34.19 7.82 0.20
N ALA A 49 34.91 7.08 1.03
CA ALA A 49 34.33 6.34 2.16
C ALA A 49 35.04 6.74 3.46
N HIS A 50 34.27 7.03 4.50
CA HIS A 50 34.79 7.41 5.83
C HIS A 50 34.26 6.48 6.92
N THR A 51 35.06 6.21 7.95
CA THR A 51 34.68 5.34 9.06
C THR A 51 34.69 6.09 10.39
N TYR A 52 33.51 6.23 10.98
CA TYR A 52 33.32 6.79 12.32
C TYR A 52 33.51 5.70 13.37
N ALA A 53 34.64 5.74 14.08
CA ALA A 53 34.97 4.75 15.12
C ALA A 53 34.37 5.06 16.49
N LYS A 54 33.92 6.30 16.72
CA LYS A 54 33.37 6.77 17.99
C LYS A 54 31.91 7.14 17.82
N VAL A 55 31.18 6.97 18.91
CA VAL A 55 29.77 7.37 19.00
C VAL A 55 29.69 8.89 18.91
N GLY A 56 28.77 9.40 18.09
CA GLY A 56 28.54 10.84 17.99
C GLY A 56 27.74 11.27 16.76
N ASP A 57 27.35 12.55 16.78
CA ASP A 57 26.66 13.24 15.71
C ASP A 57 27.69 14.06 14.90
N TYR A 58 27.81 13.75 13.61
CA TYR A 58 28.80 14.32 12.72
C TYR A 58 28.12 15.13 11.61
N ASN A 59 28.55 16.37 11.42
CA ASN A 59 28.06 17.25 10.36
C ASN A 59 29.03 17.22 9.19
N VAL A 60 28.67 16.50 8.13
CA VAL A 60 29.50 16.37 6.93
C VAL A 60 29.29 17.55 6.00
N PHE A 61 30.37 18.10 5.47
CA PHE A 61 30.35 19.12 4.44
C PHE A 61 31.17 18.69 3.23
N LEU A 62 30.74 19.13 2.05
CA LEU A 62 31.46 18.96 0.80
C LEU A 62 31.75 20.34 0.22
N THR A 63 33.00 20.60 -0.14
CA THR A 63 33.41 21.73 -0.97
C THR A 63 33.83 21.21 -2.34
N ALA A 64 33.16 21.63 -3.41
CA ALA A 64 33.60 21.38 -4.80
C ALA A 64 34.36 22.60 -5.32
N ILE A 65 35.49 22.39 -5.98
CA ILE A 65 36.41 23.43 -6.47
C ILE A 65 36.71 23.15 -7.95
N ASP A 66 36.52 24.16 -8.80
CA ASP A 66 36.88 24.08 -10.22
C ASP A 66 38.37 24.37 -10.48
N ASP A 67 38.81 24.20 -11.73
CA ASP A 67 40.19 24.43 -12.15
C ASP A 67 40.58 25.91 -12.21
N LYS A 68 39.62 26.83 -12.05
CA LYS A 68 39.80 28.30 -11.98
C LYS A 68 39.79 28.82 -10.54
N GLY A 69 39.60 27.94 -9.56
CA GLY A 69 39.59 28.25 -8.13
C GLY A 69 38.24 28.72 -7.58
N ALA A 70 37.15 28.67 -8.35
CA ALA A 70 35.81 28.90 -7.82
C ALA A 70 35.40 27.70 -6.96
N ALA A 71 34.79 27.96 -5.81
CA ALA A 71 34.45 26.94 -4.83
C ALA A 71 33.01 27.10 -4.33
N THR A 72 32.31 25.97 -4.18
CA THR A 72 30.98 25.91 -3.57
C THR A 72 30.98 24.89 -2.44
N ARG A 73 30.49 25.29 -1.26
CA ARG A 73 30.34 24.39 -0.09
C ARG A 73 28.86 24.07 0.14
N ILE A 74 28.57 22.80 0.39
CA ILE A 74 27.23 22.31 0.76
C ILE A 74 27.29 21.49 2.06
N GLY A 75 26.22 21.55 2.84
CA GLY A 75 26.07 20.84 4.11
C GLY A 75 25.30 21.67 5.14
N PRO A 76 25.14 21.17 6.38
CA PRO A 76 25.62 19.86 6.83
C PRO A 76 24.72 18.71 6.38
N LEU A 77 25.33 17.57 6.05
CA LEU A 77 24.67 16.26 6.08
C LEU A 77 24.96 15.59 7.43
N ALA A 78 23.92 15.40 8.24
CA ALA A 78 24.07 14.79 9.55
C ALA A 78 24.28 13.27 9.44
N VAL A 79 25.32 12.75 10.11
CA VAL A 79 25.63 11.33 10.27
C VAL A 79 25.66 10.98 11.76
N TYR A 80 24.95 9.94 12.16
CA TYR A 80 24.76 9.52 13.55
C TYR A 80 25.45 8.17 13.79
N ALA A 81 26.67 8.18 14.32
CA ALA A 81 27.37 6.93 14.63
C ALA A 81 27.05 6.47 16.06
N GLY A 82 26.68 5.21 16.21
CA GLY A 82 26.44 4.56 17.50
C GLY A 82 24.99 4.25 17.84
N ASN A 83 24.05 4.50 16.93
CA ASN A 83 22.66 4.03 17.04
C ASN A 83 22.17 3.64 15.64
N GLU A 84 21.49 2.51 15.52
CA GLU A 84 20.88 2.04 14.27
C GLU A 84 19.35 2.11 14.39
N ALA A 85 18.67 2.44 13.29
CA ALA A 85 17.21 2.44 13.33
C ALA A 85 16.69 1.03 13.63
N PRO A 86 15.80 0.85 14.61
CA PRO A 86 15.34 -0.47 15.02
C PRO A 86 14.57 -1.13 13.88
N ARG A 87 14.75 -2.43 13.66
CA ARG A 87 13.92 -3.18 12.71
C ARG A 87 12.57 -3.50 13.36
N LEU A 88 11.49 -3.02 12.76
CA LEU A 88 10.13 -3.25 13.21
C LEU A 88 9.41 -4.24 12.28
N ALA A 89 8.69 -5.21 12.83
CA ALA A 89 7.85 -6.13 12.08
C ALA A 89 6.51 -6.37 12.79
N ILE A 90 5.45 -6.53 11.99
CA ILE A 90 4.15 -7.01 12.46
C ILE A 90 4.02 -8.45 11.99
N GLU A 91 3.90 -9.37 12.94
CA GLU A 91 3.71 -10.78 12.71
C GLU A 91 2.25 -11.15 13.00
N VAL A 92 1.68 -12.00 12.14
CA VAL A 92 0.35 -12.56 12.34
C VAL A 92 0.40 -14.08 12.27
N GLU A 93 -0.49 -14.73 13.01
CA GLU A 93 -0.70 -16.17 12.89
C GLU A 93 -1.62 -16.48 11.71
N GLY A 94 -1.19 -17.41 10.85
CA GLY A 94 -1.96 -17.82 9.68
C GLY A 94 -1.71 -16.92 8.47
N ASN A 95 -2.80 -16.49 7.82
CA ASN A 95 -2.72 -15.77 6.55
C ASN A 95 -2.25 -14.33 6.75
N ARG A 96 -1.26 -13.92 5.95
CA ARG A 96 -0.60 -12.61 5.99
C ARG A 96 -1.09 -11.64 4.92
N GLN A 97 -1.97 -12.08 4.03
CA GLN A 97 -2.54 -11.28 2.95
C GLN A 97 -4.03 -11.04 3.13
N PHE A 98 -4.75 -12.01 3.69
CA PHE A 98 -6.20 -11.99 3.82
C PHE A 98 -6.63 -12.14 5.26
N TYR A 99 -7.71 -11.46 5.63
CA TYR A 99 -8.45 -11.80 6.85
C TYR A 99 -9.74 -12.54 6.51
N PHE A 100 -10.20 -13.41 7.40
CA PHE A 100 -11.45 -14.15 7.22
C PHE A 100 -12.55 -13.55 8.11
N PRO A 101 -13.67 -13.06 7.55
CA PRO A 101 -14.75 -12.46 8.32
C PRO A 101 -15.22 -13.34 9.49
N GLY A 102 -15.47 -12.72 10.64
CA GLY A 102 -15.84 -13.39 11.88
C GLY A 102 -14.68 -14.10 12.61
N ARG A 103 -13.47 -14.12 12.05
CA ARG A 103 -12.30 -14.73 12.69
C ARG A 103 -11.30 -13.67 13.14
N PRO A 104 -10.94 -13.65 14.44
CA PRO A 104 -9.87 -12.79 14.92
C PRO A 104 -8.52 -13.18 14.31
N VAL A 105 -7.70 -12.17 14.00
CA VAL A 105 -6.31 -12.32 13.56
C VAL A 105 -5.40 -12.08 14.76
N LYS A 106 -4.69 -13.11 15.20
CA LYS A 106 -3.67 -12.98 16.24
C LYS A 106 -2.45 -12.28 15.66
N TYR A 107 -2.01 -11.21 16.31
CA TYR A 107 -0.84 -10.45 15.90
C TYR A 107 0.12 -10.21 17.06
N LYS A 108 1.40 -10.04 16.73
CA LYS A 108 2.42 -9.48 17.63
C LYS A 108 3.36 -8.56 16.86
N VAL A 109 3.83 -7.52 17.52
CA VAL A 109 4.90 -6.66 17.02
C VAL A 109 6.22 -7.17 17.57
N VAL A 110 7.21 -7.21 16.69
CA VAL A 110 8.60 -7.55 17.00
C VAL A 110 9.47 -6.35 16.66
N VAL A 111 10.24 -5.91 17.65
CA VAL A 111 11.29 -4.90 17.52
C VAL A 111 12.61 -5.62 17.65
N ALA A 112 13.47 -5.51 16.65
CA ALA A 112 14.84 -5.96 16.72
C ALA A 112 15.76 -4.76 16.55
N ASP A 113 16.41 -4.38 17.64
CA ASP A 113 17.41 -3.34 17.65
C ASP A 113 18.77 -3.95 18.01
N LYS A 114 19.83 -3.46 17.38
CA LYS A 114 21.17 -4.00 17.61
C LYS A 114 21.74 -3.50 18.94
N GLU A 115 21.34 -2.31 19.35
CA GLU A 115 21.74 -1.66 20.59
C GLU A 115 20.79 -2.01 21.76
N ASP A 116 19.47 -1.91 21.59
CA ASP A 116 18.49 -2.21 22.64
C ASP A 116 18.11 -3.71 22.74
N GLY A 117 18.56 -4.54 21.79
CA GLY A 117 18.19 -5.95 21.71
C GLY A 117 16.83 -6.19 21.08
N GLN A 118 16.25 -7.38 21.33
CA GLN A 118 14.95 -7.75 20.78
C GLN A 118 13.85 -7.60 21.82
N LEU A 119 12.75 -6.96 21.43
CA LEU A 119 11.53 -6.80 22.22
C LEU A 119 10.35 -7.32 21.39
N GLU A 120 9.41 -7.99 22.04
CA GLU A 120 8.18 -8.44 21.39
C GLU A 120 6.96 -8.30 22.29
N GLY A 121 5.81 -8.03 21.68
CA GLY A 121 4.53 -7.94 22.38
C GLY A 121 4.60 -7.05 23.62
N ALA A 122 4.17 -7.59 24.77
CA ALA A 122 4.10 -6.84 26.03
C ALA A 122 5.45 -6.33 26.56
N ALA A 123 6.58 -6.83 26.05
CA ALA A 123 7.90 -6.32 26.43
C ALA A 123 8.24 -4.97 25.78
N ILE A 124 7.50 -4.56 24.74
CA ILE A 124 7.69 -3.28 24.04
C ILE A 124 7.12 -2.13 24.90
N PRO A 125 7.93 -1.13 25.30
CA PRO A 125 7.44 -0.02 26.12
C PRO A 125 6.42 0.87 25.41
N ALA A 126 5.27 1.06 26.04
CA ALA A 126 4.13 1.77 25.46
C ALA A 126 4.37 3.28 25.23
N ASP A 127 5.31 3.88 25.96
CA ASP A 127 5.72 5.28 25.80
C ASP A 127 6.56 5.52 24.54
N ARG A 128 7.13 4.45 23.97
CA ARG A 128 7.98 4.48 22.77
C ARG A 128 7.34 3.77 21.58
N PHE A 129 6.08 3.37 21.71
CA PHE A 129 5.40 2.53 20.74
C PHE A 129 4.01 3.07 20.41
N SER A 130 3.62 2.94 19.14
CA SER A 130 2.23 3.12 18.74
C SER A 130 1.84 2.07 17.70
N LEU A 131 0.62 1.58 17.79
CA LEU A 131 0.00 0.72 16.80
C LEU A 131 -1.39 1.25 16.46
N LYS A 132 -1.59 1.56 15.18
CA LYS A 132 -2.86 2.04 14.63
C LYS A 132 -3.49 0.99 13.75
N LEU A 133 -4.82 1.00 13.72
CA LEU A 133 -5.65 0.16 12.88
C LEU A 133 -6.49 1.07 11.98
N ASP A 134 -6.22 1.02 10.69
CA ASP A 134 -6.92 1.79 9.67
C ASP A 134 -7.79 0.88 8.81
N TYR A 135 -8.93 1.40 8.39
CA TYR A 135 -9.86 0.75 7.47
C TYR A 135 -9.82 1.52 6.16
N LEU A 136 -9.35 0.86 5.11
CA LEU A 136 -9.19 1.42 3.79
C LEU A 136 -10.22 0.80 2.86
N THR A 137 -10.88 1.64 2.08
CA THR A 137 -11.64 1.20 0.92
C THR A 137 -10.70 1.25 -0.29
N VAL A 138 -10.59 0.15 -1.03
CA VAL A 138 -9.79 0.09 -2.26
C VAL A 138 -10.68 0.27 -3.49
N ALA A 139 -10.36 1.26 -4.32
CA ALA A 139 -11.04 1.51 -5.59
C ALA A 139 -10.66 0.48 -6.66
N LYS A 140 -9.39 0.04 -6.67
CA LYS A 140 -8.84 -0.95 -7.60
C LYS A 140 -7.77 -1.79 -6.90
N PRO A 141 -7.87 -3.12 -6.86
CA PRO A 141 -6.80 -3.95 -6.33
C PRO A 141 -5.64 -3.98 -7.34
N VAL A 142 -4.47 -3.47 -6.93
CA VAL A 142 -3.22 -3.68 -7.66
C VAL A 142 -2.47 -4.81 -6.95
N LEU A 143 -2.34 -5.96 -7.61
CA LEU A 143 -1.51 -7.06 -7.10
C LEU A 143 -0.02 -6.76 -7.37
N GLY A 144 0.73 -6.58 -6.29
CA GLY A 144 2.19 -6.36 -6.30
C GLY A 144 2.60 -5.16 -5.44
N HIS A 145 2.66 -5.33 -4.12
CA HIS A 145 3.14 -4.36 -3.10
C HIS A 145 2.63 -2.90 -3.16
N GLN A 146 1.78 -2.52 -4.10
CA GLN A 146 1.28 -1.16 -4.30
C GLN A 146 -0.25 -1.17 -4.22
N ILE A 147 -0.79 -1.47 -3.05
CA ILE A 147 -2.21 -1.20 -2.79
C ILE A 147 -2.32 0.32 -2.60
N VAL A 148 -2.79 1.03 -3.63
CA VAL A 148 -3.10 2.46 -3.50
C VAL A 148 -4.51 2.58 -2.93
N SER A 149 -4.64 3.11 -1.71
CA SER A 149 -5.95 3.31 -1.10
C SER A 149 -6.74 4.39 -1.82
N GLU A 150 -8.07 4.38 -1.70
CA GLU A 150 -8.90 5.51 -2.20
C GLU A 150 -8.47 6.85 -1.62
N ASP A 151 -8.00 6.86 -0.37
CA ASP A 151 -7.48 8.07 0.28
C ASP A 151 -6.17 8.56 -0.35
N GLU A 152 -5.28 7.65 -0.73
CA GLU A 152 -3.99 7.99 -1.35
C GLU A 152 -4.17 8.44 -2.80
N LEU A 153 -5.09 7.82 -3.55
CA LEU A 153 -5.53 8.31 -4.85
C LEU A 153 -6.23 9.67 -4.71
N GLY A 154 -7.10 9.85 -3.73
CA GLY A 154 -7.76 11.12 -3.44
C GLY A 154 -6.76 12.25 -3.15
N ARG A 155 -5.73 11.97 -2.34
CA ARG A 155 -4.61 12.88 -2.07
C ARG A 155 -3.83 13.22 -3.33
N GLN A 156 -3.50 12.21 -4.14
CA GLN A 156 -2.80 12.40 -5.40
C GLN A 156 -3.61 13.27 -6.36
N TYR A 157 -4.91 13.01 -6.52
CA TYR A 157 -5.78 13.81 -7.37
C TYR A 157 -5.91 15.25 -6.88
N ILE A 158 -5.94 15.50 -5.57
CA ILE A 158 -5.89 16.88 -5.04
C ILE A 158 -4.59 17.60 -5.46
N GLY A 159 -3.46 16.88 -5.50
CA GLY A 159 -2.17 17.44 -5.90
C GLY A 159 -2.00 17.63 -7.42
N GLU A 160 -2.63 16.77 -8.22
CA GLU A 160 -2.63 16.84 -9.69
C GLU A 160 -3.62 17.87 -10.24
N ASN A 161 -4.58 18.30 -9.44
CA ASN A 161 -5.58 19.30 -9.81
C ASN A 161 -5.31 20.65 -9.13
N ASP A 162 -5.97 21.69 -9.63
CA ASP A 162 -5.86 23.07 -9.16
C ASP A 162 -6.52 23.33 -7.79
N CYS A 163 -6.98 22.29 -7.09
CA CYS A 163 -7.67 22.35 -5.81
C CYS A 163 -6.87 23.14 -4.76
N ALA A 164 -5.53 22.98 -4.76
CA ALA A 164 -4.61 23.66 -3.85
C ALA A 164 -4.59 25.19 -3.98
N SER A 165 -5.10 25.73 -5.10
CA SER A 165 -5.19 27.18 -5.33
C SER A 165 -6.27 27.84 -4.45
N CYS A 166 -7.28 27.07 -4.04
CA CYS A 166 -8.44 27.57 -3.30
C CYS A 166 -8.63 26.90 -1.94
N HIS A 167 -8.09 25.70 -1.75
CA HIS A 167 -8.19 24.94 -0.52
C HIS A 167 -6.80 24.57 0.00
N LYS A 168 -6.64 24.58 1.33
CA LYS A 168 -5.48 24.01 2.01
C LYS A 168 -5.94 22.96 3.01
N GLU A 169 -5.02 22.12 3.44
CA GLU A 169 -5.32 21.02 4.37
C GLU A 169 -5.89 21.55 5.70
N LYS A 170 -5.15 22.45 6.37
CA LYS A 170 -5.46 22.91 7.75
C LYS A 170 -5.97 24.34 7.87
N GLU A 171 -5.73 25.16 6.85
CA GLU A 171 -5.99 26.60 6.90
C GLU A 171 -6.98 27.01 5.83
N ARG A 172 -7.77 28.05 6.09
CA ARG A 172 -8.61 28.65 5.05
C ARG A 172 -7.74 29.32 4.00
N SER A 173 -8.24 29.31 2.76
CA SER A 173 -7.70 30.11 1.66
C SER A 173 -8.87 30.83 0.99
N ALA A 174 -9.10 30.65 -0.31
CA ALA A 174 -10.32 31.16 -0.96
C ALA A 174 -11.58 30.41 -0.49
N GLY A 175 -11.44 29.11 -0.21
CA GLY A 175 -12.46 28.25 0.40
C GLY A 175 -12.10 27.77 1.82
N PRO A 176 -12.97 26.97 2.45
CA PRO A 176 -12.69 26.33 3.74
C PRO A 176 -11.48 25.40 3.64
N SER A 177 -10.82 25.15 4.77
CA SER A 177 -9.81 24.09 4.86
C SER A 177 -10.45 22.72 4.65
N TYR A 178 -9.68 21.74 4.19
CA TYR A 178 -10.17 20.37 4.08
C TYR A 178 -10.55 19.79 5.45
N GLU A 179 -9.84 20.14 6.52
CA GLU A 179 -10.20 19.73 7.89
C GLU A 179 -11.56 20.29 8.34
N GLU A 180 -11.91 21.54 7.99
CA GLU A 180 -13.23 22.10 8.27
C GLU A 180 -14.35 21.40 7.48
N VAL A 181 -14.08 21.08 6.21
CA VAL A 181 -15.01 20.29 5.38
C VAL A 181 -15.21 18.91 6.01
N ALA A 182 -14.12 18.23 6.39
CA ALA A 182 -14.16 16.95 7.07
C ALA A 182 -15.00 17.03 8.34
N ALA A 183 -14.68 17.98 9.23
CA ALA A 183 -15.38 18.15 10.50
C ALA A 183 -16.90 18.39 10.33
N ARG A 184 -17.33 19.02 9.23
CA ARG A 184 -18.75 19.29 8.97
C ARG A 184 -19.52 18.09 8.41
N TYR A 185 -18.88 17.25 7.58
CA TYR A 185 -19.58 16.23 6.79
C TYR A 185 -19.25 14.78 7.18
N ARG A 186 -18.18 14.51 7.92
CA ARG A 186 -17.66 13.15 8.19
C ARG A 186 -18.70 12.15 8.72
N ASP A 187 -19.68 12.60 9.50
CA ASP A 187 -20.67 11.73 10.13
C ASP A 187 -21.99 11.61 9.32
N GLN A 188 -22.06 12.23 8.14
CA GLN A 188 -23.25 12.18 7.28
C GLN A 188 -23.20 10.97 6.35
N LYS A 189 -24.32 10.25 6.22
CA LYS A 189 -24.40 9.00 5.44
C LYS A 189 -24.20 9.19 3.93
N ASP A 190 -24.47 10.40 3.43
CA ASP A 190 -24.40 10.80 2.03
C ASP A 190 -23.25 11.80 1.77
N ALA A 191 -22.30 11.92 2.71
CA ALA A 191 -21.22 12.90 2.66
C ALA A 191 -20.40 12.81 1.37
N ILE A 192 -20.03 11.59 0.95
CA ILE A 192 -19.24 11.36 -0.26
C ILE A 192 -20.04 11.83 -1.48
N ASP A 193 -21.26 11.34 -1.67
CA ASP A 193 -22.09 11.71 -2.83
C ASP A 193 -22.34 13.22 -2.91
N TYR A 194 -22.62 13.85 -1.76
CA TYR A 194 -22.85 15.29 -1.67
C TYR A 194 -21.58 16.08 -2.03
N LEU A 195 -20.43 15.73 -1.44
CA LEU A 195 -19.16 16.42 -1.70
C LEU A 195 -18.70 16.18 -3.14
N SER A 196 -18.80 14.96 -3.67
CA SER A 196 -18.48 14.67 -5.07
C SER A 196 -19.33 15.50 -6.04
N ALA A 197 -20.64 15.63 -5.76
CA ALA A 197 -21.52 16.49 -6.55
C ALA A 197 -21.10 17.97 -6.46
N LYS A 198 -20.68 18.44 -5.28
CA LYS A 198 -20.17 19.82 -5.10
C LYS A 198 -18.88 20.06 -5.85
N ILE A 199 -17.95 19.10 -5.88
CA ILE A 199 -16.70 19.26 -6.62
C ILE A 199 -16.97 19.33 -8.14
N ILE A 200 -17.87 18.48 -8.66
CA ILE A 200 -18.17 18.46 -10.10
C ILE A 200 -18.97 19.69 -10.53
N LYS A 201 -19.97 20.11 -9.75
CA LYS A 201 -20.95 21.14 -10.15
C LYS A 201 -20.63 22.53 -9.61
N GLY A 202 -19.68 22.65 -8.68
CA GLY A 202 -19.44 23.87 -7.92
C GLY A 202 -20.61 24.23 -7.01
N GLY A 203 -20.57 25.43 -6.44
CA GLY A 203 -21.69 25.97 -5.67
C GLY A 203 -21.31 27.09 -4.72
N SER A 204 -22.30 27.78 -4.18
CA SER A 204 -22.13 28.93 -3.29
C SER A 204 -22.98 28.80 -2.02
N GLY A 205 -22.74 29.68 -1.03
CA GLY A 205 -23.62 29.89 0.12
C GLY A 205 -23.45 28.95 1.32
N VAL A 206 -22.65 27.88 1.20
CA VAL A 206 -22.43 26.91 2.29
C VAL A 206 -21.32 27.35 3.26
N TRP A 207 -20.30 28.01 2.72
CA TRP A 207 -19.07 28.41 3.45
C TRP A 207 -18.79 29.92 3.37
N GLY A 208 -19.80 30.71 2.97
CA GLY A 208 -19.69 32.16 2.78
C GLY A 208 -20.11 32.59 1.36
N GLU A 209 -19.74 33.82 1.01
CA GLU A 209 -20.09 34.45 -0.27
C GLU A 209 -19.24 33.97 -1.46
N THR A 210 -18.03 33.44 -1.18
CA THR A 210 -17.15 32.90 -2.21
C THR A 210 -17.74 31.60 -2.80
N ALA A 211 -18.00 31.61 -4.11
CA ALA A 211 -18.46 30.44 -4.83
C ALA A 211 -17.29 29.48 -5.12
N MET A 212 -17.54 28.18 -4.98
CA MET A 212 -16.65 27.12 -5.44
C MET A 212 -16.88 26.90 -6.94
N SER A 213 -15.79 26.96 -7.72
CA SER A 213 -15.78 26.63 -9.14
C SER A 213 -16.19 25.18 -9.40
N ALA A 214 -16.75 24.94 -10.58
CA ALA A 214 -17.14 23.60 -11.01
C ALA A 214 -15.98 22.89 -11.73
N HIS A 215 -15.85 21.58 -11.52
CA HIS A 215 -14.92 20.70 -12.26
C HIS A 215 -15.71 19.71 -13.13
N PRO A 216 -16.36 20.16 -14.23
CA PRO A 216 -17.30 19.34 -15.00
C PRO A 216 -16.63 18.22 -15.80
N SER A 217 -15.31 18.29 -16.01
CA SER A 217 -14.51 17.24 -16.66
C SER A 217 -14.17 16.08 -15.72
N MET A 218 -14.39 16.23 -14.40
CA MET A 218 -14.05 15.20 -13.43
C MET A 218 -15.16 14.14 -13.33
N THR A 219 -14.75 12.87 -13.28
CA THR A 219 -15.68 11.76 -13.10
C THR A 219 -16.22 11.70 -11.67
N VAL A 220 -17.40 11.10 -11.50
CA VAL A 220 -18.00 10.84 -10.18
C VAL A 220 -17.08 9.98 -9.31
N GLU A 221 -16.39 9.03 -9.92
CA GLU A 221 -15.45 8.13 -9.23
C GLU A 221 -14.25 8.91 -8.66
N THR A 222 -13.59 9.72 -9.49
CA THR A 222 -12.46 10.58 -9.05
C THR A 222 -12.89 11.59 -7.98
N ALA A 223 -14.06 12.23 -8.16
CA ALA A 223 -14.61 13.14 -7.17
C ALA A 223 -15.00 12.42 -5.86
N GLY A 224 -15.34 11.14 -5.93
CA GLY A 224 -15.57 10.25 -4.79
C GLY A 224 -14.31 10.02 -3.97
N MET A 225 -13.19 9.69 -4.63
CA MET A 225 -11.90 9.46 -3.97
C MET A 225 -11.38 10.74 -3.28
N ILE A 226 -11.50 11.90 -3.95
CA ILE A 226 -11.13 13.20 -3.36
C ILE A 226 -11.97 13.48 -2.11
N ALA A 227 -13.29 13.29 -2.19
CA ALA A 227 -14.19 13.49 -1.05
C ALA A 227 -13.88 12.52 0.09
N GLY A 228 -13.63 11.24 -0.21
CA GLY A 228 -13.21 10.22 0.75
C GLY A 228 -11.98 10.64 1.52
N TYR A 229 -10.90 11.02 0.82
CA TYR A 229 -9.66 11.52 1.43
C TYR A 229 -9.92 12.73 2.33
N ILE A 230 -10.66 13.74 1.86
CA ILE A 230 -10.97 14.95 2.65
C ILE A 230 -11.62 14.58 3.97
N LEU A 231 -12.59 13.65 3.98
CA LEU A 231 -13.29 13.23 5.20
C LEU A 231 -12.39 12.52 6.22
N THR A 232 -11.21 12.04 5.83
CA THR A 232 -10.21 11.47 6.74
C THR A 232 -9.41 12.52 7.51
N LEU A 233 -9.28 13.74 6.97
CA LEU A 233 -8.42 14.80 7.49
C LEU A 233 -8.98 15.43 8.77
N GLY A 234 -8.11 15.90 9.67
CA GLY A 234 -8.51 16.60 10.90
C GLY A 234 -9.21 15.69 11.90
N ARG A 235 -8.94 14.38 11.85
CA ARG A 235 -9.24 13.49 12.97
C ARG A 235 -8.23 13.76 14.07
N ASP A 236 -8.74 13.88 15.30
CA ASP A 236 -7.88 13.99 16.48
C ASP A 236 -7.31 12.59 16.79
N ASP A 237 -6.21 12.26 16.11
CA ASP A 237 -5.49 10.99 16.25
C ASP A 237 -5.00 10.73 17.68
N THR A 238 -4.99 11.75 18.55
CA THR A 238 -4.60 11.63 19.95
C THR A 238 -5.65 10.89 20.80
N LYS A 239 -6.87 10.69 20.27
CA LYS A 239 -7.94 9.91 20.93
C LYS A 239 -8.04 8.46 20.48
N LEU A 240 -7.25 8.02 19.50
CA LEU A 240 -7.14 6.60 19.19
C LEU A 240 -6.12 6.01 20.15
N ILE A 241 -6.61 5.32 21.19
CA ILE A 241 -5.78 4.52 22.09
C ILE A 241 -4.92 3.60 21.21
N SER A 242 -3.60 3.74 21.29
CA SER A 242 -2.69 2.81 20.62
C SER A 242 -3.09 1.39 21.00
N LEU A 243 -3.25 0.52 20.01
CA LEU A 243 -3.47 -0.89 20.29
C LEU A 243 -2.28 -1.47 21.06
N PRO A 244 -2.49 -2.51 21.88
CA PRO A 244 -1.39 -3.26 22.49
C PRO A 244 -0.46 -3.83 21.41
N ALA A 245 0.82 -3.99 21.76
CA ALA A 245 1.83 -4.56 20.86
C ALA A 245 1.61 -6.04 20.51
N ALA A 246 0.67 -6.73 21.14
CA ALA A 246 0.17 -8.05 20.73
C ALA A 246 -1.30 -8.20 21.14
N GLY A 247 -2.07 -8.97 20.38
CA GLY A 247 -3.47 -9.20 20.68
C GLY A 247 -4.23 -9.93 19.59
N ASP A 248 -5.56 -9.97 19.75
CA ASP A 248 -6.51 -10.49 18.79
C ASP A 248 -7.19 -9.31 18.08
N LEU A 249 -6.86 -9.11 16.81
CA LEU A 249 -7.53 -8.12 15.97
C LEU A 249 -8.83 -8.72 15.44
N ASN A 250 -9.97 -8.06 15.65
CA ASN A 250 -11.18 -8.40 14.89
C ASN A 250 -11.32 -7.48 13.66
N PRO A 251 -11.02 -7.97 12.43
CA PRO A 251 -10.95 -7.13 11.25
C PRO A 251 -12.33 -6.60 10.81
N ASP A 252 -13.43 -7.26 11.16
CA ASP A 252 -14.77 -6.83 10.74
C ASP A 252 -15.50 -5.95 11.80
N GLN A 253 -14.92 -5.80 12.99
CA GLN A 253 -15.52 -5.12 14.15
C GLN A 253 -16.95 -5.60 14.49
N GLY A 254 -17.30 -6.83 14.14
CA GLY A 254 -18.65 -7.37 14.31
C GLY A 254 -19.69 -6.77 13.36
N LYS A 255 -19.27 -6.12 12.28
CA LYS A 255 -20.14 -5.56 11.24
C LYS A 255 -20.09 -6.41 9.98
N LYS A 256 -21.09 -6.24 9.11
CA LYS A 256 -21.06 -6.82 7.77
C LYS A 256 -19.88 -6.23 7.00
N THR A 257 -18.95 -7.09 6.60
CA THR A 257 -17.72 -6.71 5.90
C THR A 257 -18.02 -6.33 4.45
N ASP A 258 -17.49 -5.20 3.99
CA ASP A 258 -17.48 -4.85 2.58
C ASP A 258 -16.31 -5.61 1.90
N PRO A 259 -16.54 -6.34 0.79
CA PRO A 259 -15.48 -7.02 0.04
C PRO A 259 -14.32 -6.13 -0.42
N LYS A 260 -14.51 -4.80 -0.43
CA LYS A 260 -13.47 -3.81 -0.73
C LYS A 260 -12.72 -3.28 0.50
N THR A 261 -12.98 -3.83 1.68
CA THR A 261 -12.32 -3.41 2.92
C THR A 261 -10.95 -4.05 3.03
N VAL A 262 -9.93 -3.21 3.12
CA VAL A 262 -8.57 -3.56 3.53
C VAL A 262 -8.34 -3.02 4.93
N VAL A 263 -7.79 -3.87 5.79
CA VAL A 263 -7.43 -3.52 7.16
C VAL A 263 -5.92 -3.34 7.23
N ARG A 264 -5.46 -2.16 7.64
CA ARG A 264 -4.04 -1.82 7.75
C ARG A 264 -3.65 -1.64 9.21
N LEU A 265 -2.72 -2.46 9.68
CA LEU A 265 -2.01 -2.27 10.94
C LEU A 265 -0.74 -1.46 10.67
N LYS A 266 -0.57 -0.32 11.34
CA LYS A 266 0.63 0.53 11.23
C LYS A 266 1.28 0.70 12.60
N ALA A 267 2.45 0.11 12.76
CA ALA A 267 3.27 0.20 13.95
C ALA A 267 4.35 1.29 13.78
N SER A 268 4.65 2.00 14.86
CA SER A 268 5.79 2.90 14.97
C SER A 268 6.48 2.65 16.31
N TYR A 269 7.80 2.57 16.31
CA TYR A 269 8.60 2.42 17.52
C TYR A 269 9.82 3.33 17.46
N THR A 270 10.13 3.95 18.58
CA THR A 270 11.33 4.78 18.76
C THR A 270 12.27 4.10 19.76
N ASP A 271 13.53 3.88 19.37
CA ASP A 271 14.53 3.32 20.28
C ASP A 271 14.88 4.28 21.44
N LYS A 272 15.77 3.86 22.35
CA LYS A 272 16.21 4.71 23.47
C LYS A 272 17.16 5.82 23.04
N GLY A 273 17.80 5.68 21.87
CA GLY A 273 19.03 6.36 21.54
C GLY A 273 20.16 6.04 22.55
N GLY A 274 21.10 6.97 22.68
CA GLY A 274 22.19 6.88 23.66
C GLY A 274 22.61 8.24 24.22
N PRO A 275 23.54 8.29 25.19
CA PRO A 275 23.99 9.53 25.84
C PRO A 275 24.53 10.62 24.89
N SER A 276 24.85 10.26 23.65
CA SER A 276 25.33 11.17 22.61
C SER A 276 24.84 10.77 21.22
N VAL A 277 23.72 10.04 21.14
CA VAL A 277 23.10 9.67 19.86
C VAL A 277 21.59 9.83 19.93
N ARG A 278 21.04 10.45 18.89
CA ARG A 278 19.61 10.68 18.75
C ARG A 278 18.85 9.36 18.68
N ALA A 279 17.69 9.33 19.34
CA ALA A 279 16.75 8.22 19.22
C ALA A 279 16.19 8.14 17.79
N MET A 280 16.09 6.93 17.25
CA MET A 280 15.60 6.68 15.90
C MET A 280 14.26 5.97 15.92
N ALA A 281 13.39 6.37 14.99
CA ALA A 281 12.07 5.80 14.85
C ALA A 281 11.97 4.96 13.58
N SER A 282 11.29 3.83 13.69
CA SER A 282 10.97 2.94 12.58
C SER A 282 9.48 2.68 12.52
N THR A 283 9.00 2.41 11.31
CA THR A 283 7.60 2.06 11.07
C THR A 283 7.49 0.74 10.33
N ALA A 284 6.39 0.03 10.58
CA ALA A 284 6.04 -1.19 9.88
C ALA A 284 4.54 -1.18 9.59
N SER A 285 4.15 -1.71 8.43
CA SER A 285 2.75 -1.83 8.04
C SER A 285 2.44 -3.27 7.64
N LEU A 286 1.25 -3.73 8.01
CA LEU A 286 0.66 -4.98 7.53
C LEU A 286 -0.73 -4.69 7.01
N GLU A 287 -1.03 -5.16 5.81
CA GLU A 287 -2.34 -5.01 5.19
C GLU A 287 -2.97 -6.39 5.00
N LEU A 288 -4.22 -6.50 5.43
CA LEU A 288 -5.03 -7.68 5.26
C LEU A 288 -6.27 -7.30 4.46
N SER A 289 -6.47 -7.95 3.33
CA SER A 289 -7.62 -7.74 2.46
C SER A 289 -8.75 -8.70 2.81
N TYR A 290 -9.97 -8.33 2.42
CA TYR A 290 -11.07 -9.30 2.35
C TYR A 290 -10.63 -10.51 1.51
N PRO A 291 -11.03 -11.76 1.83
CA PRO A 291 -10.45 -12.97 1.26
C PRO A 291 -11.01 -13.26 -0.14
N LYS A 292 -10.97 -12.29 -1.05
CA LYS A 292 -11.41 -12.39 -2.44
C LYS A 292 -10.27 -12.01 -3.37
N ILE A 293 -9.95 -12.91 -4.30
CA ILE A 293 -9.08 -12.61 -5.44
C ILE A 293 -9.96 -12.12 -6.58
N GLU A 294 -9.84 -10.86 -6.95
CA GLU A 294 -10.57 -10.27 -8.07
C GLU A 294 -10.07 -10.82 -9.41
N ALA A 295 -10.99 -11.25 -10.28
CA ALA A 295 -10.60 -11.97 -11.49
C ALA A 295 -9.90 -11.05 -12.50
N GLU A 296 -10.35 -9.80 -12.62
CA GLU A 296 -9.78 -8.75 -13.44
C GLU A 296 -8.36 -8.34 -12.99
N GLY A 297 -8.03 -8.56 -11.71
CA GLY A 297 -6.71 -8.29 -11.12
C GLY A 297 -5.61 -9.25 -11.56
N SER A 298 -5.82 -10.07 -12.60
CA SER A 298 -4.82 -11.04 -13.08
C SER A 298 -3.58 -10.33 -13.62
N ALA A 299 -2.38 -10.77 -13.21
CA ALA A 299 -1.12 -10.21 -13.69
C ALA A 299 -0.84 -10.58 -15.15
N ARG A 300 -1.24 -11.77 -15.58
CA ARG A 300 -1.19 -12.22 -16.97
C ARG A 300 -2.44 -13.03 -17.28
N LYS A 301 -2.92 -12.90 -18.52
CA LYS A 301 -4.10 -13.60 -19.01
C LYS A 301 -3.97 -13.93 -20.50
N GLN A 302 -4.63 -15.00 -20.91
CA GLN A 302 -4.78 -15.42 -22.31
C GLN A 302 -6.25 -15.70 -22.60
N HIS A 303 -6.75 -15.20 -23.73
CA HIS A 303 -8.14 -15.41 -24.16
C HIS A 303 -9.16 -14.93 -23.10
N MET A 304 -8.87 -13.81 -22.47
CA MET A 304 -9.73 -13.14 -21.51
C MET A 304 -9.85 -11.66 -21.87
N THR A 305 -11.05 -11.12 -21.79
CA THR A 305 -11.36 -9.70 -21.88
C THR A 305 -11.98 -9.22 -20.57
N GLU A 306 -12.23 -7.92 -20.44
CA GLU A 306 -12.96 -7.36 -19.30
C GLU A 306 -14.35 -6.91 -19.73
N GLU A 307 -15.33 -7.02 -18.85
CA GLU A 307 -16.70 -6.53 -19.06
C GLU A 307 -17.22 -5.94 -17.76
N ILE A 308 -17.73 -4.71 -17.82
CA ILE A 308 -18.45 -4.11 -16.69
C ILE A 308 -19.91 -4.59 -16.73
N TRP A 309 -20.34 -5.27 -15.67
CA TRP A 309 -21.70 -5.76 -15.55
C TRP A 309 -22.23 -5.58 -14.13
N GLN A 310 -23.40 -4.94 -13.99
CA GLN A 310 -24.00 -4.61 -12.69
C GLN A 310 -23.05 -3.84 -11.73
N LYS A 311 -22.21 -2.94 -12.28
CA LYS A 311 -21.17 -2.17 -11.56
C LYS A 311 -19.97 -2.98 -11.05
N GLU A 312 -19.88 -4.26 -11.40
CA GLU A 312 -18.71 -5.10 -11.15
C GLU A 312 -17.90 -5.25 -12.44
N THR A 313 -16.58 -5.40 -12.32
CA THR A 313 -15.70 -5.71 -13.45
C THR A 313 -15.49 -7.21 -13.50
N LEU A 314 -15.84 -7.85 -14.62
CA LEU A 314 -15.71 -9.29 -14.80
C LEU A 314 -14.58 -9.62 -15.77
N ALA A 315 -13.82 -10.67 -15.48
CA ALA A 315 -12.95 -11.31 -16.46
C ALA A 315 -13.80 -12.24 -17.36
N LYS A 316 -14.05 -11.80 -18.58
CA LYS A 316 -14.86 -12.50 -19.58
C LYS A 316 -14.01 -13.41 -20.46
N THR A 317 -14.46 -14.65 -20.63
CA THR A 317 -13.82 -15.61 -21.54
C THR A 317 -13.91 -15.16 -23.00
N ALA A 318 -12.82 -15.23 -23.74
CA ALA A 318 -12.72 -14.86 -25.15
C ALA A 318 -12.10 -16.00 -25.97
N GLY A 319 -12.89 -17.05 -26.20
CA GLY A 319 -12.48 -18.25 -26.92
C GLY A 319 -12.90 -19.53 -26.20
N THR A 320 -12.50 -20.69 -26.73
CA THR A 320 -12.86 -22.01 -26.16
C THR A 320 -11.99 -22.43 -24.97
N GLU A 321 -10.84 -21.81 -24.78
CA GLU A 321 -9.95 -22.04 -23.64
C GLU A 321 -9.07 -20.82 -23.39
N GLY A 322 -8.58 -20.68 -22.17
CA GLY A 322 -7.71 -19.59 -21.78
C GLY A 322 -7.32 -19.68 -20.31
N TRP A 323 -6.60 -18.67 -19.82
CA TRP A 323 -6.10 -18.69 -18.46
C TRP A 323 -5.85 -17.29 -17.88
N MET A 324 -5.77 -17.24 -16.56
CA MET A 324 -5.36 -16.07 -15.76
C MET A 324 -4.34 -16.51 -14.72
N SER A 325 -3.48 -15.58 -14.28
CA SER A 325 -2.50 -15.82 -13.23
C SER A 325 -2.47 -14.70 -12.19
N TYR A 326 -2.23 -15.08 -10.94
CA TYR A 326 -2.18 -14.21 -9.77
C TYR A 326 -0.92 -14.56 -8.97
N PRO A 327 0.11 -13.70 -8.97
CA PRO A 327 1.37 -13.99 -8.31
C PRO A 327 1.27 -13.76 -6.80
N ALA A 328 2.10 -14.49 -6.04
CA ALA A 328 2.36 -14.26 -4.61
C ALA A 328 1.10 -14.21 -3.72
N CYS A 329 0.18 -15.15 -3.92
CA CYS A 329 -1.00 -15.31 -3.08
C CYS A 329 -0.67 -16.16 -1.83
N ASP A 330 -1.04 -15.68 -0.65
CA ASP A 330 -0.98 -16.46 0.59
C ASP A 330 -2.24 -17.33 0.73
N PHE A 331 -2.07 -18.65 0.61
CA PHE A 331 -3.14 -19.63 0.77
C PHE A 331 -3.15 -20.32 2.14
N THR A 332 -2.37 -19.80 3.10
CA THR A 332 -2.33 -20.35 4.47
C THR A 332 -3.74 -20.37 5.05
N GLY A 333 -4.19 -21.54 5.51
CA GLY A 333 -5.51 -21.74 6.08
C GLY A 333 -6.66 -21.91 5.09
N VAL A 334 -6.43 -21.75 3.78
CA VAL A 334 -7.48 -21.88 2.75
C VAL A 334 -7.70 -23.35 2.39
N ASN A 335 -8.93 -23.83 2.50
CA ASN A 335 -9.29 -25.20 2.11
C ASN A 335 -10.36 -25.28 1.02
N ARG A 336 -11.00 -24.16 0.68
CA ARG A 336 -12.05 -24.08 -0.34
C ARG A 336 -11.94 -22.77 -1.11
N LEU A 337 -12.38 -22.82 -2.36
CA LEU A 337 -12.65 -21.63 -3.17
C LEU A 337 -14.12 -21.57 -3.50
N LYS A 338 -14.68 -20.38 -3.53
CA LYS A 338 -15.99 -20.10 -4.10
C LYS A 338 -15.84 -19.16 -5.29
N VAL A 339 -16.10 -19.69 -6.47
CA VAL A 339 -16.06 -18.96 -7.73
C VAL A 339 -17.37 -18.19 -7.89
N ARG A 340 -17.30 -16.86 -7.97
CA ARG A 340 -18.44 -16.01 -8.32
C ARG A 340 -18.37 -15.67 -9.81
N TYR A 341 -19.44 -15.91 -10.54
CA TYR A 341 -19.47 -15.75 -12.00
C TYR A 341 -20.87 -15.37 -12.51
N ALA A 342 -20.94 -14.88 -13.73
CA ALA A 342 -22.16 -14.60 -14.47
C ALA A 342 -22.05 -15.13 -15.91
N LEU A 343 -23.20 -15.44 -16.51
CA LEU A 343 -23.28 -15.90 -17.90
C LEU A 343 -23.80 -14.77 -18.81
N SER A 344 -23.38 -14.81 -20.07
CA SER A 344 -23.89 -14.01 -21.18
C SER A 344 -24.26 -14.93 -22.35
N GLY A 345 -25.07 -14.48 -23.32
CA GLY A 345 -25.31 -15.25 -24.56
C GLY A 345 -26.23 -16.48 -24.47
N GLY A 346 -26.90 -16.73 -23.33
CA GLY A 346 -27.95 -17.75 -23.21
C GLY A 346 -27.75 -18.74 -22.05
N LYS A 347 -28.27 -19.96 -22.21
CA LYS A 347 -28.11 -21.06 -21.26
C LYS A 347 -26.81 -21.82 -21.57
N SER A 348 -25.95 -22.01 -20.57
CA SER A 348 -24.68 -22.72 -20.74
C SER A 348 -24.80 -24.21 -20.46
N THR A 349 -23.92 -24.99 -21.09
CA THR A 349 -23.73 -26.43 -20.86
C THR A 349 -22.64 -26.73 -19.84
N GLY A 350 -21.84 -25.73 -19.46
CA GLY A 350 -20.91 -25.78 -18.34
C GLY A 350 -19.44 -25.62 -18.72
N PHE A 351 -18.79 -24.62 -18.16
CA PHE A 351 -17.35 -24.37 -18.33
C PHE A 351 -16.57 -25.14 -17.28
N GLN A 352 -15.49 -25.80 -17.68
CA GLN A 352 -14.56 -26.42 -16.73
C GLN A 352 -13.51 -25.40 -16.30
N LEU A 353 -13.32 -25.26 -14.99
CA LEU A 353 -12.26 -24.47 -14.38
C LEU A 353 -11.26 -25.40 -13.69
N ARG A 354 -9.97 -25.17 -13.92
CA ARG A 354 -8.86 -25.90 -13.29
C ARG A 354 -7.92 -24.89 -12.63
N PHE A 355 -7.59 -25.13 -11.37
CA PHE A 355 -6.74 -24.26 -10.57
C PHE A 355 -5.39 -24.93 -10.36
N TYR A 356 -4.30 -24.21 -10.56
CA TYR A 356 -2.94 -24.71 -10.40
C TYR A 356 -2.12 -23.76 -9.53
N LEU A 357 -1.13 -24.29 -8.83
CA LEU A 357 -0.17 -23.51 -8.06
C LEU A 357 1.21 -23.60 -8.68
N ASP A 358 1.87 -22.46 -8.76
CA ASP A 358 3.25 -22.19 -9.23
C ASP A 358 3.57 -22.55 -10.68
N SER A 359 2.86 -23.52 -11.26
CA SER A 359 2.96 -23.90 -12.66
C SER A 359 1.59 -24.20 -13.25
N PRO A 360 1.27 -23.64 -14.43
CA PRO A 360 0.02 -23.92 -15.13
C PRO A 360 -0.04 -25.35 -15.71
N ASP A 361 1.08 -26.07 -15.79
CA ASP A 361 1.20 -27.35 -16.51
C ASP A 361 1.31 -28.56 -15.58
N GLY A 362 1.20 -28.33 -14.26
CA GLY A 362 1.20 -29.38 -13.25
C GLY A 362 -0.14 -30.09 -13.07
N THR A 363 -0.32 -30.75 -11.93
CA THR A 363 -1.63 -31.29 -11.52
C THR A 363 -2.47 -30.17 -10.91
N PRO A 364 -3.75 -30.03 -11.31
CA PRO A 364 -4.60 -29.01 -10.71
C PRO A 364 -4.87 -29.31 -9.23
N VAL A 365 -4.79 -28.29 -8.39
CA VAL A 365 -5.13 -28.36 -6.96
C VAL A 365 -6.63 -28.33 -6.69
N ALA A 366 -7.42 -27.86 -7.68
CA ALA A 366 -8.87 -27.91 -7.68
C ALA A 366 -9.40 -27.98 -9.13
N THR A 367 -10.55 -28.62 -9.33
CA THR A 367 -11.26 -28.63 -10.61
C THR A 367 -12.76 -28.56 -10.35
N THR A 368 -13.48 -27.74 -11.11
CA THR A 368 -14.94 -27.60 -10.99
C THR A 368 -15.58 -27.29 -12.34
N THR A 369 -16.91 -27.43 -12.41
CA THR A 369 -17.72 -27.03 -13.56
C THR A 369 -18.71 -25.96 -13.11
N VAL A 370 -18.76 -24.85 -13.85
CA VAL A 370 -19.63 -23.68 -13.61
C VAL A 370 -20.56 -23.45 -14.78
N GLY A 371 -21.74 -22.88 -14.58
CA GLY A 371 -22.66 -22.52 -15.67
C GLY A 371 -23.55 -23.66 -16.21
N ALA A 372 -23.35 -24.90 -15.78
CA ALA A 372 -24.06 -26.06 -16.33
C ALA A 372 -25.57 -25.98 -16.04
N GLY A 373 -26.37 -25.78 -17.09
CA GLY A 373 -27.83 -25.65 -16.96
C GLY A 373 -28.29 -24.27 -16.48
N GLU A 374 -27.37 -23.33 -16.30
CA GLU A 374 -27.64 -21.98 -15.82
C GLU A 374 -27.80 -21.00 -16.99
N ALA A 375 -28.52 -19.91 -16.75
CA ALA A 375 -28.81 -18.88 -17.76
C ALA A 375 -28.29 -17.51 -17.33
N ALA A 376 -28.06 -16.63 -18.31
CA ALA A 376 -27.66 -15.24 -18.11
C ALA A 376 -28.64 -14.44 -17.23
N GLY A 377 -28.14 -13.36 -16.61
CA GLY A 377 -28.96 -12.36 -15.92
C GLY A 377 -28.79 -12.26 -14.40
N ARG A 378 -27.98 -13.13 -13.79
CA ARG A 378 -27.62 -13.07 -12.35
C ARG A 378 -26.21 -13.61 -12.10
N PHE A 379 -25.69 -13.30 -10.92
CA PHE A 379 -24.51 -13.97 -10.39
C PHE A 379 -24.85 -15.37 -9.87
N TYR A 380 -23.90 -16.27 -10.04
CA TYR A 380 -23.87 -17.61 -9.51
C TYR A 380 -22.61 -17.79 -8.68
N GLU A 381 -22.66 -18.72 -7.75
CA GLU A 381 -21.54 -19.07 -6.89
C GLU A 381 -21.35 -20.59 -6.91
N LYS A 382 -20.10 -21.02 -7.12
CA LYS A 382 -19.74 -22.44 -7.11
C LYS A 382 -18.57 -22.67 -6.18
N GLN A 383 -18.82 -23.43 -5.12
CA GLN A 383 -17.79 -23.88 -4.20
C GLN A 383 -17.01 -25.07 -4.77
N VAL A 384 -15.71 -25.14 -4.47
CA VAL A 384 -14.81 -26.23 -4.83
C VAL A 384 -13.77 -26.43 -3.73
N ASP A 385 -13.48 -27.69 -3.41
CA ASP A 385 -12.38 -28.02 -2.48
C ASP A 385 -11.05 -27.59 -3.08
N PHE A 386 -10.20 -26.99 -2.26
CA PHE A 386 -8.93 -26.41 -2.66
C PHE A 386 -7.80 -26.91 -1.77
N LYS A 387 -6.85 -27.63 -2.36
CA LYS A 387 -5.72 -28.19 -1.62
C LYS A 387 -4.56 -27.19 -1.59
N ALA A 388 -4.60 -26.26 -0.64
CA ALA A 388 -3.48 -25.35 -0.40
C ALA A 388 -2.26 -26.10 0.18
N PRO A 389 -1.03 -25.73 -0.22
CA PRO A 389 0.20 -26.19 0.43
C PRO A 389 0.25 -25.71 1.89
N ALA A 390 0.75 -26.57 2.78
CA ALA A 390 0.92 -26.26 4.20
C ALA A 390 2.34 -25.80 4.54
N ASP A 391 2.95 -24.98 3.67
CA ASP A 391 4.34 -24.51 3.82
C ASP A 391 4.45 -23.04 4.25
N GLY A 392 3.32 -22.33 4.34
CA GLY A 392 3.24 -20.93 4.78
C GLY A 392 3.87 -19.95 3.80
N LYS A 393 4.06 -20.34 2.52
CA LYS A 393 4.69 -19.50 1.50
C LYS A 393 3.66 -18.93 0.53
N PRO A 394 3.94 -17.75 -0.06
CA PRO A 394 3.15 -17.26 -1.17
C PRO A 394 3.32 -18.14 -2.41
N HIS A 395 2.23 -18.44 -3.11
CA HIS A 395 2.20 -19.22 -4.34
C HIS A 395 1.59 -18.43 -5.50
N SER A 396 1.96 -18.76 -6.72
CA SER A 396 1.29 -18.20 -7.90
C SER A 396 0.08 -19.05 -8.25
N LEU A 397 -1.12 -18.46 -8.28
CA LEU A 397 -2.33 -19.13 -8.72
C LEU A 397 -2.52 -18.99 -10.22
N TYR A 398 -2.78 -20.09 -10.91
CA TYR A 398 -3.22 -20.12 -12.29
C TYR A 398 -4.62 -20.70 -12.38
N VAL A 399 -5.52 -20.01 -13.08
CA VAL A 399 -6.88 -20.46 -13.34
C VAL A 399 -7.04 -20.65 -14.84
N LYS A 400 -7.21 -21.90 -15.29
CA LYS A 400 -7.50 -22.24 -16.68
C LYS A 400 -8.99 -22.49 -16.84
N TYR A 401 -9.58 -21.96 -17.90
CA TYR A 401 -10.96 -22.27 -18.29
C TYR A 401 -10.99 -23.08 -19.59
N GLN A 402 -11.99 -23.94 -19.72
CA GLN A 402 -12.30 -24.67 -20.95
C GLN A 402 -13.81 -24.67 -21.18
N ALA A 403 -14.23 -24.11 -22.31
CA ALA A 403 -15.61 -24.12 -22.77
C ALA A 403 -15.97 -25.51 -23.34
N PRO A 404 -17.21 -25.97 -23.17
CA PRO A 404 -17.69 -27.19 -23.81
C PRO A 404 -17.83 -26.99 -25.33
N ALA A 405 -17.81 -28.10 -26.07
CA ALA A 405 -17.92 -28.05 -27.53
C ALA A 405 -19.24 -27.41 -27.97
N GLY A 406 -19.17 -26.43 -28.87
CA GLY A 406 -20.35 -25.73 -29.39
C GLY A 406 -21.00 -24.75 -28.41
N GLU A 407 -20.34 -24.43 -27.29
CA GLU A 407 -20.82 -23.43 -26.33
C GLU A 407 -21.01 -22.07 -27.01
N LYS A 408 -22.14 -21.43 -26.70
CA LYS A 408 -22.50 -20.10 -27.22
C LYS A 408 -22.64 -19.07 -26.11
N ALA A 409 -22.80 -19.52 -24.87
CA ALA A 409 -22.75 -18.64 -23.72
C ALA A 409 -21.32 -18.11 -23.53
N GLY A 410 -21.18 -16.90 -22.98
CA GLY A 410 -19.91 -16.39 -22.46
C GLY A 410 -19.91 -16.47 -20.94
N LEU A 411 -18.75 -16.80 -20.36
CA LEU A 411 -18.54 -16.79 -18.92
C LEU A 411 -17.81 -15.51 -18.50
N GLY A 412 -18.40 -14.75 -17.58
CA GLY A 412 -17.72 -13.67 -16.86
C GLY A 412 -17.42 -14.11 -15.43
N ILE A 413 -16.16 -14.12 -15.04
CA ILE A 413 -15.73 -14.44 -13.68
C ILE A 413 -15.56 -13.13 -12.92
N ASP A 414 -16.22 -13.00 -11.77
CA ASP A 414 -16.06 -11.86 -10.86
C ASP A 414 -14.82 -12.04 -10.00
N GLY A 415 -14.70 -13.20 -9.33
CA GLY A 415 -13.56 -13.48 -8.51
C GLY A 415 -13.64 -14.81 -7.79
N TYR A 416 -12.65 -15.05 -6.95
CA TYR A 416 -12.47 -16.27 -6.18
C TYR A 416 -12.45 -15.90 -4.70
N LEU A 417 -13.53 -16.21 -3.99
CA LEU A 417 -13.57 -16.08 -2.54
C LEU A 417 -12.82 -17.27 -1.92
N LEU A 418 -11.82 -16.97 -1.10
CA LEU A 418 -11.03 -17.92 -0.34
C LEU A 418 -11.79 -18.25 0.96
N GLU A 419 -11.93 -19.54 1.26
CA GLU A 419 -12.64 -20.02 2.43
C GLU A 419 -11.76 -21.02 3.20
N ASP A 420 -11.90 -21.00 4.51
CA ASP A 420 -11.15 -21.79 5.49
C ASP A 420 -11.99 -22.89 6.15
#